data_AF-A0A7S1T198-F1
#
_entry.id   AF-A0A7S1T198-F1
#
_cell.length_a   1.000
_cell.length_b   1.000
_cell.length_c   1.000
_cell.angle_alpha   90.00
_cell.angle_beta   90.00
_cell.angle_gamma   90.00
#
_symmetry.space_group_name_H-M   'P 1'
#
loop_
_entity.id
_entity.type
_entity.pdbx_description
1 polymer ?
#
loop_
_entity_poly.entity_id
_entity_poly.type
_entity_poly.pdbx_seq_one_letter_code
_entity_poly.pdbx_strand_id
1 'polypeptide(L)'
;ADTPGFNQPALDDFNPADLPSAFPEIRQRLEHQKCTFNDCKHLQEPGCVVRGEWERYELYEKLLEETEEKYAALLQRSLSKRSRQGNVRHKSGAGGQVRTEVLLDQKKHRRTSRKQTKQKFQQDILGDDYQEHD
;
A
#
# COMPACT_ATOMS: atom_id res chain seq x y z
N ALA A 1 -25.14 -9.48 25.07
CA ALA A 1 -24.89 -8.48 24.02
C ALA A 1 -25.31 -9.12 22.72
N ASP A 2 -26.30 -8.56 22.04
CA ASP A 2 -26.86 -9.10 20.79
C ASP A 2 -26.32 -8.23 19.65
N THR A 3 -25.26 -8.69 18.97
CA THR A 3 -24.64 -7.95 17.88
C THR A 3 -25.12 -8.50 16.54
N PRO A 4 -26.12 -7.88 15.89
CA PRO A 4 -26.70 -8.37 14.64
C PRO A 4 -25.75 -8.30 13.42
N GLY A 5 -24.50 -7.86 13.60
CA GLY A 5 -23.56 -7.53 12.52
C GLY A 5 -22.50 -8.59 12.20
N PHE A 6 -22.40 -9.69 12.93
CA PHE A 6 -21.30 -10.66 12.76
C PHE A 6 -21.62 -11.82 11.80
N ASN A 7 -22.65 -11.69 10.96
CA ASN A 7 -23.10 -12.78 10.09
C ASN A 7 -22.21 -12.98 8.85
N GLN A 8 -21.35 -12.01 8.51
CA GLN A 8 -20.37 -12.13 7.42
C GLN A 8 -19.08 -11.40 7.82
N PRO A 9 -18.08 -12.12 8.40
CA PRO A 9 -16.77 -11.52 8.63
C PRO A 9 -16.11 -11.20 7.28
N ALA A 10 -15.92 -9.93 6.99
CA ALA A 10 -15.20 -9.47 5.80
C ALA A 10 -13.71 -9.29 6.13
N LEU A 11 -12.83 -9.85 5.31
CA LEU A 11 -11.38 -9.72 5.39
C LEU A 11 -10.86 -8.69 4.36
N ASP A 12 -11.70 -7.72 4.01
CA ASP A 12 -11.52 -6.87 2.83
C ASP A 12 -10.30 -5.95 2.87
N ASP A 13 -9.76 -5.65 4.06
CA ASP A 13 -8.55 -4.85 4.26
C ASP A 13 -7.59 -5.51 5.26
N PHE A 14 -7.53 -6.84 5.25
CA PHE A 14 -6.68 -7.61 6.16
C PHE A 14 -5.33 -7.95 5.51
N ASN A 15 -4.24 -7.71 6.21
CA ASN A 15 -2.90 -8.04 5.75
C ASN A 15 -2.58 -9.51 6.10
N PRO A 16 -2.20 -10.37 5.12
CA PRO A 16 -1.91 -11.77 5.39
C PRO A 16 -0.77 -11.97 6.41
N ALA A 17 0.18 -11.03 6.51
CA ALA A 17 1.26 -11.09 7.50
C ALA A 17 0.78 -10.95 8.96
N ASP A 18 -0.40 -10.37 9.18
CA ASP A 18 -0.98 -10.20 10.52
C ASP A 18 -1.83 -11.42 10.93
N LEU A 19 -2.15 -12.32 10.00
CA LEU A 19 -2.97 -13.52 10.25
C LEU A 19 -2.41 -14.43 11.36
N PRO A 20 -1.09 -14.72 11.42
CA PRO A 20 -0.51 -15.55 12.49
C PRO A 20 -0.85 -15.06 13.90
N SER A 21 -0.92 -13.73 14.08
CA SER A 21 -1.20 -13.11 15.38
C SER A 21 -2.64 -13.30 15.87
N ALA A 22 -3.57 -13.60 14.96
CA ALA A 22 -4.97 -13.86 15.29
C ALA A 22 -5.18 -15.25 15.92
N PHE A 23 -4.22 -16.17 15.75
CA PHE A 23 -4.30 -17.53 16.28
C PHE A 23 -3.49 -17.66 17.59
N PRO A 24 -4.12 -17.97 18.74
CA PRO A 24 -3.42 -18.17 20.00
C PRO A 24 -2.40 -19.29 19.96
N GLU A 25 -2.66 -20.38 19.22
CA GLU A 25 -1.75 -21.52 19.09
C GLU A 25 -0.44 -21.11 18.39
N ILE A 26 -0.55 -20.30 17.34
CA ILE A 26 0.60 -19.79 16.61
C ILE A 26 1.41 -18.85 17.50
N ARG A 27 0.75 -17.92 18.18
CA ARG A 27 1.40 -17.01 19.13
C ARG A 27 2.16 -17.76 20.23
N GLN A 28 1.55 -18.78 20.83
CA GLN A 28 2.18 -19.58 21.87
C GLN A 28 3.44 -20.28 21.35
N ARG A 29 3.39 -20.86 20.15
CA ARG A 29 4.56 -21.51 19.54
C ARG A 29 5.69 -20.50 19.27
N LEU A 30 5.34 -19.32 18.74
CA LEU A 30 6.29 -18.25 18.43
C LEU A 30 6.92 -17.61 19.68
N GLU A 31 6.23 -17.66 20.82
CA GLU A 31 6.78 -17.21 22.10
C GLU A 31 7.90 -18.13 22.61
N HIS A 32 7.79 -19.44 22.36
CA HIS A 32 8.80 -20.41 22.77
C HIS A 32 9.98 -20.50 21.80
N GLN A 33 9.72 -20.49 20.49
CA GLN A 33 10.76 -20.62 19.48
C GLN A 33 10.42 -19.78 18.24
N LYS A 34 11.44 -19.20 17.62
CA LYS A 34 11.29 -18.42 16.39
C LYS A 34 11.53 -19.31 15.17
N CYS A 35 10.80 -19.03 14.10
CA CYS A 35 11.07 -19.64 12.80
C CYS A 35 12.45 -19.22 12.29
N THR A 36 13.04 -20.06 11.43
CA THR A 36 14.32 -19.75 10.77
C THR A 36 14.26 -18.49 9.91
N PHE A 37 13.12 -18.25 9.25
CA PHE A 37 12.87 -17.10 8.39
C PHE A 37 11.99 -16.07 9.10
N ASN A 38 12.30 -14.79 8.89
CA ASN A 38 11.53 -13.67 9.46
C ASN A 38 10.18 -13.46 8.76
N ASP A 39 10.08 -13.87 7.50
CA ASP A 39 8.92 -13.79 6.61
C ASP A 39 8.22 -15.15 6.45
N CYS A 40 8.40 -16.04 7.41
CA CYS A 40 7.81 -17.38 7.44
C CYS A 40 6.28 -17.31 7.36
N LYS A 41 5.69 -17.85 6.29
CA LYS A 41 4.24 -18.01 6.11
C LYS A 41 3.63 -19.12 6.97
N HIS A 42 4.47 -19.94 7.58
CA HIS A 42 4.08 -21.09 8.40
C HIS A 42 3.39 -22.24 7.64
N LEU A 43 3.62 -22.33 6.33
CA LEU A 43 3.15 -23.42 5.47
C LEU A 43 4.22 -24.53 5.38
N GLN A 44 4.88 -24.67 4.22
CA GLN A 44 5.83 -25.75 3.94
C GLN A 44 7.30 -25.36 4.13
N GLU A 45 7.59 -24.23 4.77
CA GLU A 45 8.95 -23.72 4.90
C GLU A 45 9.81 -24.58 5.86
N PRO A 46 11.10 -24.80 5.54
CA PRO A 46 11.99 -25.56 6.39
C PRO A 46 12.32 -24.79 7.68
N GLY A 47 12.25 -25.46 8.84
CA GLY A 47 12.51 -24.82 10.14
C GLY A 47 11.37 -23.93 10.66
N CYS A 48 10.14 -24.15 10.17
CA CYS A 48 8.95 -23.54 10.76
C CYS A 48 8.55 -24.22 12.07
N VAL A 49 8.46 -23.43 13.16
CA VAL A 49 8.04 -23.90 14.50
C VAL A 49 6.52 -24.07 14.60
N VAL A 50 5.79 -23.28 13.82
CA VAL A 50 4.33 -23.24 13.83
C VAL A 50 3.74 -24.44 13.10
N ARG A 51 4.46 -24.96 12.10
CA ARG A 51 4.08 -26.12 11.31
C ARG A 51 3.86 -27.33 12.23
N GLY A 52 2.79 -28.08 11.97
CA GLY A 52 2.47 -29.32 12.66
C GLY A 52 0.99 -29.57 12.69
N GLU A 53 0.59 -30.66 13.33
CA GLU A 53 -0.82 -31.03 13.44
C GLU A 53 -1.44 -30.39 14.68
N TRP A 54 -2.36 -29.46 14.45
CA TRP A 54 -3.27 -28.89 15.43
C TRP A 54 -4.62 -28.68 14.74
N GLU A 55 -5.71 -28.76 15.49
CA GLU A 55 -7.08 -28.86 14.94
C GLU A 55 -7.44 -27.76 13.94
N ARG A 56 -6.93 -26.56 14.14
CA ARG A 56 -7.25 -25.37 13.33
C ARG A 56 -6.21 -25.04 12.26
N TYR A 57 -5.20 -25.91 12.05
CA TYR A 57 -4.15 -25.67 11.06
C TYR A 57 -4.71 -25.60 9.64
N GLU A 58 -5.58 -26.53 9.26
CA GLU A 58 -6.24 -26.51 7.94
C GLU A 58 -7.08 -25.24 7.71
N LEU A 59 -7.68 -24.72 8.79
CA LEU A 59 -8.43 -23.46 8.72
C LEU A 59 -7.49 -22.28 8.51
N TYR A 60 -6.35 -22.27 9.19
CA TYR A 60 -5.31 -21.25 8.99
C TYR A 60 -4.82 -21.24 7.54
N GLU A 61 -4.54 -22.40 6.95
CA GLU A 61 -4.09 -22.49 5.54
C GLU A 61 -5.12 -21.89 4.58
N LYS A 62 -6.40 -22.26 4.73
CA LYS A 62 -7.50 -21.72 3.91
C LYS A 62 -7.67 -20.21 4.06
N LEU A 63 -7.60 -19.70 5.30
CA LEU A 63 -7.73 -18.26 5.55
C LEU A 63 -6.52 -17.49 5.03
N LEU A 64 -5.32 -18.06 5.12
CA LEU A 64 -4.12 -17.44 4.57
C LEU A 64 -4.25 -17.29 3.05
N GLU A 65 -4.65 -18.35 2.35
CA GLU A 65 -4.91 -18.29 0.91
C GLU A 65 -5.95 -17.23 0.55
N GLU A 66 -7.11 -17.23 1.22
CA GLU A 66 -8.19 -16.26 0.97
C GLU A 66 -7.73 -14.81 1.22
N THR A 67 -6.97 -14.57 2.29
CA THR A 67 -6.45 -13.22 2.61
C THR A 67 -5.39 -12.78 1.61
N GLU A 68 -4.51 -13.67 1.16
CA GLU A 68 -3.50 -13.37 0.13
C GLU A 68 -4.17 -12.98 -1.20
N GLU A 69 -5.19 -13.72 -1.62
CA GLU A 69 -5.95 -13.43 -2.84
C GLU A 69 -6.66 -12.06 -2.76
N LYS A 70 -7.37 -11.80 -1.66
CA LYS A 70 -8.05 -10.51 -1.44
C LYS A 70 -7.05 -9.36 -1.41
N TYR A 71 -5.96 -9.50 -0.66
CA TYR A 71 -4.92 -8.49 -0.56
C TYR A 71 -4.26 -8.21 -1.92
N ALA A 72 -4.00 -9.24 -2.72
CA ALA A 72 -3.49 -9.09 -4.08
C ALA A 72 -4.50 -8.34 -4.99
N ALA A 73 -5.79 -8.66 -4.89
CA ALA A 73 -6.84 -7.98 -5.65
C ALA A 73 -6.96 -6.49 -5.27
N LEU A 74 -6.85 -6.14 -3.98
CA LEU A 74 -6.78 -4.75 -3.51
C LEU A 74 -5.57 -4.03 -4.09
N LEU A 75 -4.40 -4.67 -4.05
CA LEU A 75 -3.17 -4.09 -4.58
C LEU A 75 -3.32 -3.84 -6.09
N GLN A 76 -3.82 -4.81 -6.85
CA GLN A 76 -4.12 -4.64 -8.28
C GLN A 76 -5.14 -3.52 -8.54
N ARG A 77 -6.18 -3.39 -7.72
CA ARG A 77 -7.14 -2.28 -7.80
C ARG A 77 -6.50 -0.92 -7.51
N SER A 78 -5.58 -0.84 -6.56
CA SER A 78 -4.88 0.40 -6.22
C SER A 78 -3.93 0.84 -7.34
N LEU A 79 -3.20 -0.11 -7.95
CA LEU A 79 -2.35 0.12 -9.11
C LEU A 79 -3.17 0.55 -10.32
N SER A 80 -4.33 -0.08 -10.53
CA SER A 80 -5.21 0.26 -11.65
C SER A 80 -5.87 1.63 -11.53
N LYS A 81 -6.07 2.22 -10.34
CA LYS A 81 -6.48 3.64 -10.25
C LYS A 81 -5.46 4.59 -10.90
N ARG A 82 -4.16 4.29 -10.78
CA ARG A 82 -3.08 5.04 -11.42
C ARG A 82 -3.02 4.78 -12.94
N SER A 83 -3.28 3.54 -13.36
CA SER A 83 -3.43 3.15 -14.77
C SER A 83 -4.68 3.77 -15.44
N ARG A 84 -5.80 3.87 -14.70
CA ARG A 84 -7.10 4.40 -15.17
C ARG A 84 -7.07 5.88 -15.51
N GLN A 85 -6.17 6.68 -14.94
CA GLN A 85 -6.02 8.08 -15.34
C GLN A 85 -5.56 8.21 -16.80
N GLY A 86 -5.09 7.12 -17.41
CA GLY A 86 -4.63 7.09 -18.79
C GLY A 86 -3.59 8.18 -19.06
N ASN A 87 -3.33 8.41 -20.33
CA ASN A 87 -2.58 9.57 -20.81
C ASN A 87 -3.51 10.61 -21.44
N VAL A 88 -4.83 10.51 -21.30
CA VAL A 88 -5.78 11.38 -21.99
C VAL A 88 -6.88 11.86 -21.05
N ARG A 89 -7.22 13.14 -21.11
CA ARG A 89 -8.36 13.77 -20.42
C ARG A 89 -9.21 14.50 -21.44
N HIS A 90 -10.51 14.27 -21.36
CA HIS A 90 -11.50 15.08 -22.08
C HIS A 90 -11.89 16.29 -21.21
N LYS A 91 -11.93 17.47 -21.82
CA LYS A 91 -12.41 18.71 -21.20
C LYS A 91 -13.52 19.31 -22.05
N SER A 92 -14.63 19.63 -21.41
CA SER A 92 -15.73 20.38 -22.04
C SER A 92 -15.36 21.87 -22.06
N GLY A 93 -15.35 22.46 -23.26
CA GLY A 93 -15.20 23.89 -23.48
C GLY A 93 -16.54 24.61 -23.64
N ALA A 94 -16.49 25.93 -23.79
CA ALA A 94 -17.67 26.74 -24.08
C ALA A 94 -18.32 26.31 -25.40
N GLY A 95 -19.67 26.28 -25.44
CA GLY A 95 -20.42 25.84 -26.62
C GLY A 95 -20.48 24.33 -26.85
N GLY A 96 -20.18 23.51 -25.83
CA GLY A 96 -20.32 22.05 -25.91
C GLY A 96 -19.17 21.34 -26.64
N GLN A 97 -18.11 22.05 -27.03
CA GLN A 97 -16.93 21.42 -27.63
C GLN A 97 -16.17 20.58 -26.62
N VAL A 98 -16.01 19.28 -26.89
CA VAL A 98 -15.16 18.39 -26.08
C VAL A 98 -13.75 18.36 -26.68
N ARG A 99 -12.75 18.79 -25.92
CA ARG A 99 -11.34 18.74 -26.30
C ARG A 99 -10.63 17.60 -25.58
N THR A 100 -9.90 16.81 -26.33
CA THR A 100 -9.13 15.67 -25.82
C THR A 100 -7.68 16.09 -25.67
N GLU A 101 -7.17 16.15 -24.44
CA GLU A 101 -5.80 16.58 -24.14
C GLU A 101 -4.98 15.42 -23.57
N VAL A 102 -3.72 15.30 -23.99
CA VAL A 102 -2.78 14.32 -23.44
C VAL A 102 -2.26 14.79 -22.07
N LEU A 103 -2.33 13.95 -21.04
CA LEU A 103 -1.72 14.21 -19.73
C LEU A 103 -0.21 14.02 -19.80
N LEU A 104 0.53 14.94 -19.19
CA LEU A 104 1.96 14.79 -19.01
C LEU A 104 2.27 13.65 -18.02
N ASP A 105 3.29 12.85 -18.36
CA ASP A 105 3.83 11.85 -17.44
C ASP A 105 4.51 12.54 -16.25
N GLN A 106 3.91 12.38 -15.07
CA GLN A 106 4.38 13.00 -13.84
C GLN A 106 5.78 12.53 -13.41
N LYS A 107 6.25 11.36 -13.89
CA LYS A 107 7.61 10.88 -13.58
C LYS A 107 8.68 11.59 -14.41
N LYS A 108 8.39 11.92 -15.68
CA LYS A 108 9.30 12.66 -16.56
C LYS A 108 9.24 14.17 -16.35
N HIS A 109 8.07 14.69 -15.99
CA HIS A 109 7.81 16.12 -15.85
C HIS A 109 7.39 16.49 -14.42
N ARG A 110 8.00 15.87 -13.40
CA ARG A 110 7.73 16.15 -11.99
C ARG A 110 7.92 17.64 -11.74
N ARG A 111 6.82 18.39 -11.66
CA ARG A 111 6.87 19.83 -11.38
C ARG A 111 7.38 20.00 -9.96
N THR A 112 8.52 20.67 -9.80
CA THR A 112 8.99 21.13 -8.50
C THR A 112 7.93 22.04 -7.88
N SER A 113 7.80 21.99 -6.56
CA SER A 113 6.76 22.76 -5.86
C SER A 113 6.93 24.25 -6.16
N ARG A 114 5.84 24.92 -6.52
CA ARG A 114 5.86 26.38 -6.76
C ARG A 114 6.43 27.17 -5.58
N LYS A 115 6.27 26.65 -4.36
CA LYS A 115 6.84 27.23 -3.14
C LYS A 115 8.38 27.16 -3.14
N GLN A 116 8.95 26.02 -3.53
CA GLN A 116 10.40 25.87 -3.70
C GLN A 116 10.92 26.76 -4.81
N THR A 117 10.22 26.85 -5.95
CA THR A 117 10.61 27.73 -7.05
C THR A 117 10.65 29.19 -6.62
N LYS A 118 9.65 29.65 -5.84
CA LYS A 118 9.60 31.02 -5.32
C LYS A 118 10.69 31.30 -4.28
N GLN A 119 10.94 30.35 -3.37
CA GLN A 119 12.02 30.48 -2.39
C GLN A 119 13.39 30.57 -3.07
N LYS A 120 13.64 29.72 -4.07
CA LYS A 120 14.88 29.76 -4.86
C LYS A 120 15.03 31.09 -5.60
N PHE A 121 13.99 31.53 -6.30
CA PHE A 121 14.01 32.83 -7.00
C PHE A 121 14.28 34.00 -6.04
N GLN A 122 13.67 33.99 -4.86
CA GLN A 122 13.87 35.03 -3.86
C GLN A 122 15.29 35.01 -3.28
N GLN A 123 15.89 33.83 -3.15
CA GLN A 123 17.29 33.65 -2.72
C GLN A 123 18.28 34.09 -3.80
N ASP A 124 18.00 33.79 -5.06
CA ASP A 124 18.81 34.18 -6.21
C ASP A 124 18.77 35.70 -6.47
N ILE A 125 17.66 36.38 -6.13
CA ILE A 125 17.48 37.83 -6.32
C ILE A 125 18.03 38.66 -5.15
N LEU A 126 17.99 38.13 -3.93
CA LEU A 126 18.36 38.86 -2.70
C LEU A 126 19.74 38.45 -2.15
N GLY A 127 20.50 37.66 -2.91
CA GLY A 127 21.75 37.03 -2.45
C GLY A 127 23.05 37.82 -2.67
N ASP A 128 23.04 38.88 -3.49
CA ASP A 128 24.28 39.52 -4.02
C ASP A 128 24.46 41.00 -3.64
N ASP A 129 23.96 41.48 -2.50
CA ASP A 129 24.19 42.87 -2.07
C ASP A 129 24.60 42.97 -0.60
N TYR A 130 25.79 42.47 -0.24
CA TYR A 130 26.54 42.97 0.93
C TYR A 130 28.04 42.75 0.74
N GLN A 131 28.71 43.70 0.07
CA GLN A 131 30.15 43.87 0.21
C GLN A 131 30.41 45.34 0.61
N GLU A 132 30.52 45.55 1.93
CA GLU A 132 30.96 46.80 2.55
C GLU A 132 32.32 47.22 1.95
N HIS A 133 32.38 48.43 1.41
CA HIS A 133 33.63 49.08 1.02
C HIS A 133 34.12 49.91 2.21
N ASP A 134 35.22 49.47 2.84
CA ASP A 134 36.08 50.28 3.73
C ASP A 134 36.93 51.27 2.92
#